data_AF-A0A7J8MCI7-F1
#
_entry.id   AF-A0A7J8MCI7-F1
#
_cell.length_a   1.000
_cell.length_b   1.000
_cell.length_c   1.000
_cell.angle_alpha   90.00
_cell.angle_beta   90.00
_cell.angle_gamma   90.00
#
_symmetry.space_group_name_H-M   'P 1'
#
loop_
_entity.id
_entity.type
_entity.pdbx_description
1 polymer ?
#
loop_
_entity_poly.entity_id
_entity_poly.type
_entity_poly.pdbx_seq_one_letter_code
_entity_poly.pdbx_strand_id
1 'polypeptide(L)'
;MAAVAACKRVGQTGPNSWTIGGVSRFKGVLSPLDASTFPPSAIRLSLSPSPFSQRRQVSQQLVKSNGKRLFLIDTLALVRRLEAEGLPSKQAEAITAAITEVLNGSLENLSLSVVPKSEMQKSEMTQEANLSKLKSEVQSSQEHHFSLLQHENEKLRHDIEKMQSELRHEIDKVTAEHRLDLNLERGRIRDELTNQNAVTSNLTNKLDREIHALEAQLEGAKYDLIKYCIGTLVSITAVGLAVVRILM
;
A
#
# COMPACT_ATOMS: atom_id res chain seq x y z
N MET A 1 21.20 57.63 -41.59
CA MET A 1 20.04 56.88 -42.12
C MET A 1 19.32 56.30 -40.89
N ALA A 2 18.43 57.01 -40.19
CA ALA A 2 17.15 57.61 -40.57
C ALA A 2 16.11 56.58 -41.04
N ALA A 3 14.93 56.68 -40.40
CA ALA A 3 13.64 55.99 -40.59
C ALA A 3 13.47 54.64 -39.83
N VAL A 4 12.78 54.51 -38.68
CA VAL A 4 11.50 55.04 -38.13
C VAL A 4 10.28 54.16 -38.44
N ALA A 5 9.51 53.92 -37.37
CA ALA A 5 8.07 53.61 -37.22
C ALA A 5 7.66 52.14 -37.06
N ALA A 6 6.71 51.78 -36.19
CA ALA A 6 6.05 52.47 -35.07
C ALA A 6 5.13 51.47 -34.35
N CYS A 7 5.06 51.58 -33.03
CA CYS A 7 4.04 51.00 -32.17
C CYS A 7 2.65 51.65 -32.36
N LYS A 8 1.57 50.87 -32.18
CA LYS A 8 0.30 51.24 -31.51
C LYS A 8 -0.58 49.97 -31.43
N ARG A 9 -1.34 49.66 -30.37
CA ARG A 9 -1.95 50.51 -29.35
C ARG A 9 -2.35 49.67 -28.11
N VAL A 10 -2.25 50.32 -26.96
CA VAL A 10 -2.64 49.95 -25.59
C VAL A 10 -4.14 50.19 -25.33
N GLY A 11 -4.70 49.46 -24.37
CA GLY A 11 -5.88 49.82 -23.56
C GLY A 11 -6.17 48.73 -22.52
N GLN A 12 -5.43 48.64 -21.40
CA GLN A 12 -5.78 49.20 -20.07
C GLN A 12 -7.24 48.99 -19.63
N THR A 13 -7.43 48.15 -18.61
CA THR A 13 -8.10 48.50 -17.33
C THR A 13 -7.70 47.49 -16.22
N GLY A 14 -7.39 48.00 -15.04
CA GLY A 14 -7.50 47.36 -13.73
C GLY A 14 -8.00 48.44 -12.75
N PRO A 15 -7.98 48.29 -11.40
CA PRO A 15 -7.83 47.12 -10.53
C PRO A 15 -8.86 47.09 -9.35
N ASN A 16 -9.15 45.93 -8.71
CA ASN A 16 -9.38 45.80 -7.24
C ASN A 16 -9.95 44.44 -6.76
N SER A 17 -9.17 43.81 -5.87
CA SER A 17 -9.51 43.09 -4.61
C SER A 17 -10.88 42.42 -4.43
N TRP A 18 -10.88 41.10 -4.16
CA TRP A 18 -11.30 40.52 -2.87
C TRP A 18 -10.73 39.09 -2.72
N THR A 19 -10.07 38.88 -1.58
CA THR A 19 -9.55 37.61 -1.07
C THR A 19 -10.65 36.83 -0.34
N ILE A 20 -10.86 35.53 -0.61
CA ILE A 20 -11.23 34.51 0.40
C ILE A 20 -10.75 33.11 -0.07
N GLY A 21 -10.01 32.40 0.79
CA GLY A 21 -10.12 30.94 0.96
C GLY A 21 -9.13 30.07 0.21
N GLY A 22 -8.02 29.71 0.85
CA GLY A 22 -7.04 28.78 0.32
C GLY A 22 -7.47 27.31 0.35
N VAL A 23 -6.98 26.53 -0.61
CA VAL A 23 -6.68 25.10 -0.49
C VAL A 23 -5.38 24.83 -1.25
N SER A 24 -4.39 24.35 -0.52
CA SER A 24 -3.02 24.16 -0.95
C SER A 24 -2.90 23.10 -2.04
N ARG A 25 -2.27 23.50 -3.14
CA ARG A 25 -1.87 22.70 -4.30
C ARG A 25 -0.74 21.73 -3.89
N PHE A 26 -1.03 20.43 -3.81
CA PHE A 26 -0.01 19.38 -3.73
C PHE A 26 0.74 19.31 -5.06
N LYS A 27 2.05 19.59 -5.01
CA LYS A 27 2.96 19.57 -6.15
C LYS A 27 3.59 18.17 -6.23
N GLY A 28 3.09 17.35 -7.14
CA GLY A 28 3.67 16.05 -7.44
C GLY A 28 5.00 16.18 -8.18
N VAL A 29 6.04 15.54 -7.64
CA VAL A 29 7.27 15.22 -8.35
C VAL A 29 7.35 13.70 -8.39
N LEU A 30 7.25 13.14 -9.59
CA LEU A 30 7.57 11.75 -9.89
C LEU A 30 9.09 11.57 -9.88
N SER A 31 9.58 10.55 -9.19
CA SER A 31 10.81 9.82 -9.53
C SER A 31 10.67 8.36 -9.09
N PRO A 32 11.25 7.41 -9.84
CA PRO A 32 10.97 5.99 -9.72
C PRO A 32 11.77 5.38 -8.56
N LEU A 33 11.10 4.58 -7.71
CA LEU A 33 11.75 3.81 -6.66
C LEU A 33 12.15 2.46 -7.23
N ASP A 34 13.43 2.32 -7.50
CA ASP A 34 14.12 1.06 -7.76
C ASP A 34 13.85 0.06 -6.66
N ALA A 35 13.39 -1.11 -7.08
CA ALA A 35 13.32 -2.31 -6.28
C ALA A 35 14.73 -2.89 -6.10
N SER A 36 15.40 -2.57 -5.00
CA SER A 36 16.39 -3.48 -4.41
C SER A 36 16.70 -3.09 -2.97
N THR A 37 16.80 -4.12 -2.13
CA THR A 37 17.39 -4.05 -0.78
C THR A 37 16.50 -3.44 0.31
N PHE A 38 15.40 -4.12 0.61
CA PHE A 38 14.91 -4.10 1.99
C PHE A 38 15.86 -4.99 2.81
N PRO A 39 16.62 -4.45 3.78
CA PRO A 39 17.29 -5.33 4.73
C PRO A 39 16.19 -6.02 5.54
N PRO A 40 16.27 -7.34 5.77
CA PRO A 40 15.41 -7.95 6.77
C PRO A 40 15.74 -7.25 8.08
N SER A 41 14.75 -6.59 8.67
CA SER A 41 14.79 -6.09 10.03
C SER A 41 14.93 -7.30 10.95
N ALA A 42 16.17 -7.79 11.06
CA ALA A 42 16.60 -8.64 12.13
C ALA A 42 16.34 -7.82 13.39
N ILE A 43 15.26 -8.15 14.09
CA ILE A 43 15.14 -7.89 15.51
C ILE A 43 16.25 -8.73 16.15
N ARG A 44 17.49 -8.24 16.05
CA ARG A 44 18.58 -8.64 16.91
C ARG A 44 18.20 -8.08 18.26
N LEU A 45 17.51 -8.89 19.05
CA LEU A 45 17.60 -8.77 20.50
C LEU A 45 19.08 -8.96 20.83
N SER A 46 19.84 -7.87 20.81
CA SER A 46 21.17 -7.78 21.38
C SER A 46 20.99 -7.88 22.89
N LEU A 47 20.70 -9.08 23.37
CA LEU A 47 21.11 -9.47 24.70
C LEU A 47 22.63 -9.44 24.66
N SER A 48 23.20 -8.33 25.12
CA SER A 48 24.58 -8.34 25.54
C SER A 48 24.73 -9.54 26.49
N PRO A 49 25.67 -10.46 26.22
CA PRO A 49 26.03 -11.42 27.24
C PRO A 49 26.70 -10.58 28.32
N SER A 50 25.95 -10.24 29.36
CA SER A 50 26.56 -9.80 30.60
C SER A 50 27.56 -10.89 30.96
N PRO A 51 28.84 -10.55 31.22
CA PRO A 51 29.79 -11.53 31.70
C PRO A 51 29.45 -11.80 33.16
N PHE A 52 28.36 -12.52 33.41
CA PHE A 52 28.05 -13.11 34.70
C PHE A 52 28.87 -14.40 34.85
N SER A 53 30.18 -14.29 34.66
CA SER A 53 31.14 -15.38 34.78
C SER A 53 32.43 -14.85 35.37
N GLN A 54 32.30 -14.14 36.50
CA GLN A 54 33.43 -13.91 37.39
C GLN A 54 32.98 -13.92 38.84
N ARG A 55 32.16 -14.92 39.21
CA ARG A 55 32.07 -15.29 40.62
C ARG A 55 33.37 -15.99 40.95
N ARG A 56 34.30 -15.26 41.58
CA ARG A 56 35.51 -15.82 42.19
C ARG A 56 35.14 -17.15 42.84
N GLN A 57 35.71 -18.23 42.33
CA GLN A 57 35.85 -19.45 43.11
C GLN A 57 36.75 -19.08 44.29
N VAL A 58 36.15 -18.59 45.36
CA VAL A 58 36.78 -18.64 46.66
C VAL A 58 36.78 -20.11 47.00
N SER A 59 37.87 -20.77 46.62
CA SER A 59 38.31 -22.06 47.11
C SER A 59 38.54 -21.95 48.62
N GLN A 60 37.48 -21.78 49.38
CA GLN A 60 37.46 -22.21 50.76
C GLN A 60 37.00 -23.65 50.71
N GLN A 61 38.03 -24.49 50.64
CA GLN A 61 38.03 -25.91 50.95
C GLN A 61 37.54 -26.09 52.40
N LEU A 62 36.27 -25.81 52.65
CA LEU A 62 35.61 -26.20 53.88
C LEU A 62 35.16 -27.64 53.67
N VAL A 63 35.96 -28.53 54.26
CA VAL A 63 35.72 -29.97 54.41
C VAL A 63 34.21 -30.24 54.51
N LYS A 64 33.71 -31.18 53.69
CA LYS A 64 32.37 -31.74 53.81
C LYS A 64 32.21 -32.34 55.22
N SER A 65 31.71 -31.58 56.17
CA SER A 65 31.17 -32.14 57.40
C SER A 65 29.67 -32.30 57.24
N ASN A 66 29.19 -33.52 57.46
CA ASN A 66 27.77 -33.85 57.60
C ASN A 66 27.13 -32.91 58.64
N GLY A 67 26.48 -31.83 58.20
CA GLY A 67 25.56 -31.01 58.99
C GLY A 67 26.12 -30.30 60.24
N LYS A 68 27.37 -30.49 60.63
CA LYS A 68 27.97 -29.88 61.83
C LYS A 68 29.10 -28.95 61.43
N ARG A 69 28.85 -27.64 61.53
CA ARG A 69 29.83 -26.56 61.37
C ARG A 69 30.88 -26.71 62.48
N LEU A 70 32.05 -27.22 62.15
CA LEU A 70 33.16 -27.37 63.10
C LEU A 70 33.93 -26.05 63.17
N PHE A 71 33.52 -25.15 64.06
CA PHE A 71 34.50 -24.31 64.74
C PHE A 71 35.02 -25.12 65.92
N LEU A 72 36.18 -25.74 65.72
CA LEU A 72 36.92 -26.38 66.80
C LEU A 72 37.58 -25.27 67.62
N ILE A 73 36.81 -24.67 68.54
CA ILE A 73 37.44 -23.93 69.63
C ILE A 73 38.14 -24.99 70.47
N ASP A 74 39.46 -24.96 70.45
CA ASP A 74 40.26 -25.78 71.34
C ASP A 74 40.13 -25.18 72.75
N THR A 75 39.12 -25.66 73.48
CA THR A 75 38.80 -25.22 74.84
C THR A 75 39.97 -25.46 75.78
N LEU A 76 40.73 -26.54 75.58
CA LEU A 76 41.90 -26.86 76.37
C LEU A 76 43.03 -25.87 76.12
N ALA A 77 43.36 -25.60 74.85
CA ALA A 77 44.39 -24.61 74.51
C ALA A 77 44.01 -23.19 74.97
N LEU A 78 42.73 -22.84 74.94
CA LEU A 78 42.24 -21.55 75.42
C LEU A 78 42.40 -21.42 76.95
N VAL A 79 42.01 -22.45 77.71
CA VAL A 79 42.21 -22.49 79.16
C VAL A 79 43.69 -22.41 79.52
N ARG A 80 44.56 -23.19 78.85
CA ARG A 80 46.01 -23.17 79.10
C ARG A 80 46.66 -21.81 78.84
N ARG A 81 46.19 -21.09 77.82
CA ARG A 81 46.64 -19.71 77.54
C ARG A 81 46.19 -18.73 78.62
N LEU A 82 44.96 -18.85 79.09
CA LEU A 82 44.45 -17.99 80.17
C LEU A 82 45.19 -18.25 81.48
N GLU A 83 45.49 -19.51 81.79
CA GLU A 83 46.32 -19.90 82.94
C GLU A 83 47.75 -19.35 82.84
N ALA A 84 48.34 -19.35 81.63
CA ALA A 84 49.68 -18.80 81.39
C ALA A 84 49.78 -17.27 81.61
N GLU A 85 48.67 -16.55 81.41
CA GLU A 85 48.53 -15.11 81.69
C GLU A 85 48.19 -14.81 83.17
N GLY A 86 48.21 -15.83 84.04
CA GLY A 86 48.03 -15.67 85.49
C GLY A 86 46.59 -15.80 85.99
N LEU A 87 45.64 -16.25 85.16
CA LEU A 87 44.27 -16.51 85.62
C LEU A 87 44.19 -17.83 86.40
N PRO A 88 43.47 -17.87 87.53
CA PRO A 88 43.14 -19.12 88.22
C PRO A 88 42.39 -20.08 87.29
N SER A 89 42.73 -21.37 87.34
CA SER A 89 42.16 -22.42 86.49
C SER A 89 40.62 -22.38 86.41
N LYS A 90 39.94 -22.20 87.56
CA LYS A 90 38.47 -22.07 87.63
C LYS A 90 37.91 -20.85 86.89
N GLN A 91 38.63 -19.73 86.88
CA GLN A 91 38.21 -18.51 86.17
C GLN A 91 38.47 -18.66 84.67
N ALA A 92 39.61 -19.25 84.28
CA ALA A 92 39.92 -19.56 82.90
C ALA A 92 38.88 -20.52 82.26
N GLU A 93 38.45 -21.54 83.00
CA GLU A 93 37.38 -22.46 82.59
C GLU A 93 36.03 -21.73 82.45
N ALA A 94 35.65 -20.90 83.42
CA ALA A 94 34.38 -20.17 83.38
C ALA A 94 34.30 -19.18 82.20
N ILE A 95 35.39 -18.45 81.93
CA ILE A 95 35.49 -17.54 80.78
C ILE A 95 35.40 -18.33 79.47
N THR A 96 36.11 -19.46 79.38
CA THR A 96 36.08 -20.33 78.21
C THR A 96 34.67 -20.90 77.97
N ALA A 97 33.95 -21.28 79.03
CA ALA A 97 32.58 -21.77 78.95
C ALA A 97 31.61 -20.68 78.43
N ALA A 98 31.68 -19.47 78.98
CA ALA A 98 30.84 -18.35 78.53
C ALA A 98 31.08 -17.95 77.06
N ILE A 99 32.36 -17.93 76.63
CA ILE A 99 32.72 -17.68 75.23
C ILE A 99 32.18 -18.76 74.31
N THR A 100 32.28 -20.03 74.73
CA THR A 100 31.76 -21.17 73.96
C THR A 100 30.24 -21.09 73.82
N GLU A 101 29.52 -20.68 74.86
CA GLU A 101 28.06 -20.51 74.85
C GLU A 101 27.61 -19.40 73.88
N VAL A 102 28.21 -18.19 73.99
CA VAL A 102 27.89 -17.06 73.10
C VAL A 102 28.19 -17.40 71.63
N LEU A 103 29.29 -18.12 71.38
CA LEU A 103 29.67 -18.54 70.03
C LEU A 103 28.72 -19.60 69.45
N ASN A 104 28.29 -20.58 70.26
CA ASN A 104 27.30 -21.56 69.84
C ASN A 104 25.95 -20.91 69.51
N GLY A 105 25.45 -20.01 70.37
CA GLY A 105 24.22 -19.28 70.10
C GLY A 105 24.31 -18.37 68.87
N SER A 106 25.44 -17.69 68.67
CA SER A 106 25.69 -16.88 67.47
C SER A 106 25.74 -17.74 66.20
N LEU A 107 26.27 -18.96 66.29
CA LEU A 107 26.38 -19.88 65.16
C LEU A 107 25.03 -20.48 64.75
N GLU A 108 24.17 -20.82 65.71
CA GLU A 108 22.80 -21.25 65.44
C GLU A 108 22.03 -20.14 64.70
N ASN A 109 22.14 -18.89 65.16
CA ASN A 109 21.55 -17.73 64.48
C ASN A 109 22.11 -17.51 63.06
N LEU A 110 23.43 -17.68 62.87
CA LEU A 110 24.07 -17.66 61.55
C LEU A 110 23.73 -18.88 60.69
N SER A 111 23.21 -19.95 61.28
CA SER A 111 22.76 -21.14 60.53
C SER A 111 21.37 -20.97 59.96
N LEU A 112 20.50 -20.26 60.69
CA LEU A 112 19.15 -19.93 60.25
C LEU A 112 19.12 -18.88 59.13
N SER A 113 20.11 -17.98 59.08
CA SER A 113 20.19 -16.91 58.08
C SER A 113 20.97 -17.26 56.81
N VAL A 114 21.71 -18.38 56.79
CA VAL A 114 22.57 -18.76 55.68
C VAL A 114 22.09 -20.05 55.03
N VAL A 115 21.86 -20.01 53.73
CA VAL A 115 21.50 -21.18 52.92
C VAL A 115 22.71 -22.10 52.77
N PRO A 116 22.57 -23.42 53.01
CA PRO A 116 23.66 -24.37 52.81
C PRO A 116 24.04 -24.48 51.32
N LYS A 117 25.32 -24.70 51.03
CA LYS A 117 25.84 -24.75 49.65
C LYS A 117 25.13 -25.78 48.77
N SER A 118 24.70 -26.91 49.33
CA SER A 118 23.97 -27.95 48.60
C SER A 118 22.59 -27.48 48.12
N GLU A 119 21.87 -26.69 48.93
CA GLU A 119 20.58 -26.13 48.54
C GLU A 119 20.73 -25.02 47.52
N MET A 120 21.74 -24.15 47.70
CA MET A 120 22.08 -23.11 46.72
C MET A 120 22.45 -23.72 45.35
N GLN A 121 23.24 -24.80 45.33
CA GLN A 121 23.61 -25.47 44.08
C GLN A 121 22.39 -26.13 43.42
N LYS A 122 21.47 -26.71 44.21
CA LYS A 122 20.23 -27.29 43.69
C LYS A 122 19.32 -26.23 43.08
N SER A 123 19.17 -25.07 43.73
CA SER A 123 18.37 -23.97 43.20
C SER A 123 18.99 -23.38 41.94
N GLU A 124 20.32 -23.25 41.88
CA GLU A 124 21.06 -22.82 40.70
C GLU A 124 20.86 -23.76 39.50
N MET A 125 21.03 -25.08 39.69
CA MET A 125 20.76 -26.07 38.63
C MET A 125 19.31 -26.02 38.15
N THR A 126 18.35 -25.82 39.05
CA THR A 126 16.93 -25.71 38.70
C THR A 126 16.66 -24.44 37.89
N GLN A 127 17.27 -23.32 38.29
CA GLN A 127 17.16 -22.06 37.57
C GLN A 127 17.78 -22.15 36.17
N GLU A 128 18.95 -22.77 36.04
CA GLU A 128 19.64 -22.97 34.77
C GLU A 128 18.83 -23.87 33.82
N ALA A 129 18.21 -24.93 34.34
CA ALA A 129 17.32 -25.79 33.57
C ALA A 129 16.08 -25.04 33.08
N ASN A 130 15.45 -24.24 33.96
CA ASN A 130 14.28 -23.43 33.59
C ASN A 130 14.62 -22.35 32.56
N LEU A 131 15.78 -21.70 32.70
CA LEU A 131 16.27 -20.71 31.73
C LEU A 131 16.53 -21.36 30.38
N SER A 132 17.17 -22.53 30.37
CA SER A 132 17.42 -23.30 29.15
C SER A 132 16.13 -23.71 28.45
N LYS A 133 15.12 -24.16 29.22
CA LYS A 133 13.79 -24.48 28.69
C LYS A 133 13.11 -23.25 28.09
N LEU A 134 13.06 -22.13 28.84
CA LEU A 134 12.47 -20.88 28.36
C LEU A 134 13.16 -20.41 27.06
N LYS A 135 14.49 -20.48 27.01
CA LYS A 135 15.25 -20.14 25.80
C LYS A 135 14.84 -20.99 24.61
N SER A 136 14.72 -22.31 24.79
CA SER A 136 14.30 -23.21 23.71
C SER A 136 12.87 -22.96 23.25
N GLU A 137 11.95 -22.65 24.17
CA GLU A 137 10.55 -22.37 23.87
C GLU A 137 10.39 -21.02 23.14
N VAL A 138 11.11 -19.99 23.58
CA VAL A 138 11.16 -18.69 22.89
C VAL A 138 11.74 -18.84 21.49
N GLN A 139 12.85 -19.58 21.34
CA GLN A 139 13.46 -19.80 20.03
C GLN A 139 12.52 -20.57 19.10
N SER A 140 11.92 -21.66 19.57
CA SER A 140 10.98 -22.46 18.78
C SER A 140 9.74 -21.66 18.38
N SER A 141 9.18 -20.87 19.31
CA SER A 141 8.05 -19.98 19.04
C SER A 141 8.41 -18.92 18.01
N GLN A 142 9.58 -18.28 18.14
CA GLN A 142 10.05 -17.29 17.19
C GLN A 142 10.22 -17.88 15.78
N GLU A 143 10.87 -19.04 15.66
CA GLU A 143 11.07 -19.72 14.38
C GLU A 143 9.72 -20.12 13.74
N HIS A 144 8.77 -20.60 14.55
CA HIS A 144 7.43 -20.95 14.10
C HIS A 144 6.65 -19.72 13.59
N HIS A 145 6.59 -18.64 14.37
CA HIS A 145 5.92 -17.40 13.95
C HIS A 145 6.57 -16.76 12.74
N PHE A 146 7.90 -16.79 12.65
CA PHE A 146 8.61 -16.30 11.48
C PHE A 146 8.27 -17.11 10.23
N SER A 147 8.26 -18.44 10.33
CA SER A 147 7.92 -19.33 9.22
C SER A 147 6.47 -19.13 8.76
N LEU A 148 5.54 -18.97 9.70
CA LEU A 148 4.13 -18.69 9.41
C LEU A 148 3.98 -17.35 8.69
N LEU A 149 4.59 -16.29 9.21
CA LEU A 149 4.54 -14.95 8.60
C LEU A 149 5.18 -14.94 7.21
N GLN A 150 6.27 -15.67 7.01
CA GLN A 150 6.89 -15.81 5.70
C GLN A 150 5.96 -16.51 4.72
N HIS A 151 5.34 -17.62 5.13
CA HIS A 151 4.38 -18.35 4.31
C HIS A 151 3.16 -17.49 3.93
N GLU A 152 2.59 -16.75 4.89
CA GLU A 152 1.48 -15.84 4.63
C GLU A 152 1.87 -14.69 3.70
N ASN A 153 3.05 -14.11 3.87
CA ASN A 153 3.56 -13.07 2.96
C ASN A 153 3.73 -13.62 1.53
N GLU A 154 4.33 -14.81 1.38
CA GLU A 154 4.47 -15.46 0.09
C GLU A 154 3.10 -15.73 -0.53
N LYS A 155 2.13 -16.26 0.23
CA LYS A 155 0.76 -16.49 -0.25
C LYS A 155 0.08 -15.20 -0.71
N LEU A 156 0.11 -14.14 0.11
CA LEU A 156 -0.47 -12.85 -0.25
C LEU A 156 0.18 -12.26 -1.51
N ARG A 157 1.49 -12.42 -1.65
CA ARG A 157 2.21 -11.98 -2.84
C ARG A 157 1.75 -12.73 -4.09
N HIS A 158 1.58 -14.05 -4.01
CA HIS A 158 1.03 -14.84 -5.12
C HIS A 158 -0.41 -14.42 -5.48
N ASP A 159 -1.26 -14.18 -4.48
CA ASP A 159 -2.64 -13.74 -4.70
C ASP A 159 -2.67 -12.36 -5.39
N ILE A 160 -1.79 -11.43 -5.00
CA ILE A 160 -1.64 -10.13 -5.66
C ILE A 160 -1.19 -10.29 -7.12
N GLU A 161 -0.16 -11.10 -7.38
CA GLU A 161 0.34 -11.36 -8.73
C GLU A 161 -0.75 -11.98 -9.62
N LYS A 162 -1.53 -12.93 -9.06
CA LYS A 162 -2.68 -13.54 -9.75
C LYS A 162 -3.75 -12.52 -10.07
N MET A 163 -4.22 -11.74 -9.09
CA MET A 163 -5.23 -10.70 -9.32
C MET A 163 -4.77 -9.65 -10.35
N GLN A 164 -3.50 -9.26 -10.31
CA GLN A 164 -2.94 -8.35 -11.31
C GLN A 164 -2.97 -8.93 -12.72
N SER A 165 -2.67 -10.23 -12.87
CA SER A 165 -2.73 -10.90 -14.18
C SER A 165 -4.16 -11.01 -14.70
N GLU A 166 -5.12 -11.35 -13.84
CA GLU A 166 -6.54 -11.43 -14.18
C GLU A 166 -7.10 -10.07 -14.59
N LEU A 167 -6.82 -9.02 -13.82
CA LEU A 167 -7.25 -7.65 -14.15
C LEU A 167 -6.66 -7.15 -15.46
N ARG A 168 -5.37 -7.42 -15.73
CA ARG A 168 -4.75 -7.07 -17.02
C ARG A 168 -5.47 -7.78 -18.17
N HIS A 169 -5.74 -9.07 -18.02
CA HIS A 169 -6.45 -9.85 -19.02
C HIS A 169 -7.87 -9.30 -19.27
N GLU A 170 -8.62 -8.97 -18.22
CA GLU A 170 -9.95 -8.36 -18.34
C GLU A 170 -9.90 -6.99 -19.02
N ILE A 171 -8.92 -6.14 -18.68
CA ILE A 171 -8.73 -4.85 -19.34
C ILE A 171 -8.46 -5.03 -20.84
N ASP A 172 -7.54 -5.94 -21.18
CA ASP A 172 -7.18 -6.20 -22.59
C ASP A 172 -8.38 -6.76 -23.36
N LYS A 173 -9.14 -7.67 -22.74
CA LYS A 173 -10.37 -8.24 -23.30
C LYS A 173 -11.43 -7.17 -23.54
N VAL A 174 -11.78 -6.38 -22.53
CA VAL A 174 -12.80 -5.31 -22.66
C VAL A 174 -12.35 -4.25 -23.67
N THR A 175 -11.07 -3.92 -23.69
CA THR A 175 -10.51 -2.96 -24.67
C THR A 175 -10.62 -3.49 -26.10
N ALA A 176 -10.32 -4.78 -26.32
CA ALA A 176 -10.47 -5.43 -27.62
C ALA A 176 -11.94 -5.52 -28.05
N GLU A 177 -12.84 -5.93 -27.14
CA GLU A 177 -14.28 -5.99 -27.36
C GLU A 177 -14.84 -4.61 -27.73
N HIS A 178 -14.51 -3.57 -26.97
CA HIS A 178 -14.95 -2.21 -27.26
C HIS A 178 -14.41 -1.68 -28.60
N ARG A 179 -13.15 -1.98 -28.92
CA ARG A 179 -12.58 -1.61 -30.23
C ARG A 179 -13.30 -2.34 -31.37
N LEU A 180 -13.65 -3.61 -31.19
CA LEU A 180 -14.39 -4.36 -32.19
C LEU A 180 -15.80 -3.77 -32.38
N ASP A 181 -16.53 -3.53 -31.29
CA ASP A 181 -17.87 -2.96 -31.29
C ASP A 181 -17.91 -1.61 -32.03
N LEU A 182 -16.99 -0.70 -31.70
CA LEU A 182 -16.86 0.59 -32.40
C LEU A 182 -16.55 0.44 -33.89
N ASN A 183 -15.76 -0.56 -34.28
CA ASN A 183 -15.46 -0.79 -35.69
C ASN A 183 -16.65 -1.37 -36.44
N LEU A 184 -17.43 -2.25 -35.82
CA LEU A 184 -18.67 -2.78 -36.38
C LEU A 184 -19.72 -1.68 -36.55
N GLU A 185 -19.93 -0.85 -35.53
CA GLU A 185 -20.89 0.24 -35.59
C GLU A 185 -20.45 1.31 -36.60
N ARG A 186 -19.15 1.62 -36.68
CA ARG A 186 -18.61 2.49 -37.74
C ARG A 186 -18.82 1.90 -39.14
N GLY A 187 -18.72 0.58 -39.29
CA GLY A 187 -19.04 -0.13 -40.52
C GLY A 187 -20.51 0.05 -40.89
N ARG A 188 -21.40 -0.25 -39.95
CA ARG A 188 -22.86 -0.13 -40.11
C ARG A 188 -23.30 1.30 -40.45
N ILE A 189 -22.74 2.32 -39.78
CA ILE A 189 -23.02 3.74 -40.10
C ILE A 189 -22.56 4.08 -41.52
N ARG A 190 -21.41 3.56 -41.96
CA ARG A 190 -20.94 3.77 -43.35
C ARG A 190 -21.90 3.15 -44.35
N ASP A 191 -22.34 1.92 -44.12
CA ASP A 191 -23.28 1.23 -45.01
C ASP A 191 -24.62 1.98 -45.09
N GLU A 192 -25.17 2.40 -43.94
CA GLU A 192 -26.40 3.21 -43.88
C GLU A 192 -26.23 4.55 -44.62
N LEU A 193 -25.08 5.22 -44.44
CA LEU A 193 -24.77 6.46 -45.16
C LEU A 193 -24.70 6.24 -46.67
N THR A 194 -24.08 5.15 -47.14
CA THR A 194 -24.04 4.83 -48.57
C THR A 194 -25.43 4.51 -49.13
N ASN A 195 -26.27 3.82 -48.36
CA ASN A 195 -27.65 3.54 -48.72
C ASN A 195 -28.47 4.83 -48.83
N GLN A 196 -28.39 5.72 -47.84
CA GLN A 196 -29.06 7.03 -47.88
C GLN A 196 -28.60 7.89 -49.05
N ASN A 197 -27.29 7.91 -49.35
CA ASN A 197 -26.76 8.60 -50.52
C ASN A 197 -27.32 8.04 -51.83
N ALA A 198 -27.43 6.70 -51.95
CA ALA A 198 -28.01 6.06 -53.12
C ALA A 198 -29.51 6.38 -53.26
N VAL A 199 -30.28 6.33 -52.16
CA VAL A 199 -31.69 6.72 -52.15
C VAL A 199 -31.87 8.18 -52.54
N THR A 200 -31.05 9.07 -51.99
CA THR A 200 -31.08 10.51 -52.30
C THR A 200 -30.77 10.75 -53.78
N SER A 201 -29.72 10.13 -54.31
CA SER A 201 -29.37 10.23 -55.73
C SER A 201 -30.48 9.67 -56.64
N ASN A 202 -31.10 8.54 -56.27
CA ASN A 202 -32.25 8.00 -57.01
C ASN A 202 -33.42 9.00 -57.04
N LEU A 203 -33.71 9.62 -55.89
CA LEU A 203 -34.80 10.57 -55.75
C LEU A 203 -34.53 11.86 -56.53
N THR A 204 -33.30 12.40 -56.48
CA THR A 204 -32.88 13.53 -57.31
C THR A 204 -33.03 13.21 -58.80
N ASN A 205 -32.55 12.05 -59.25
CA ASN A 205 -32.70 11.62 -60.65
C ASN A 205 -34.17 11.47 -61.08
N LYS A 206 -35.06 11.02 -60.18
CA LYS A 206 -36.50 10.94 -60.46
C LYS A 206 -37.11 12.34 -60.56
N LEU A 207 -36.74 13.22 -59.65
CA LEU A 207 -37.21 14.61 -59.62
C LEU A 207 -36.78 15.34 -60.90
N ASP A 208 -35.53 15.20 -61.33
CA ASP A 208 -35.04 15.79 -62.59
C ASP A 208 -35.81 15.27 -63.82
N ARG A 209 -36.14 13.97 -63.84
CA ARG A 209 -36.98 13.39 -64.91
C ARG A 209 -38.40 13.96 -64.91
N GLU A 210 -39.01 14.11 -63.74
CA GLU A 210 -40.35 14.70 -63.61
C GLU A 210 -40.35 16.18 -64.02
N ILE A 211 -39.32 16.94 -63.64
CA ILE A 211 -39.14 18.33 -64.09
C ILE A 211 -39.08 18.38 -65.62
N HIS A 212 -38.22 17.60 -66.27
CA HIS A 212 -38.11 17.61 -67.72
C HIS A 212 -39.38 17.13 -68.43
N ALA A 213 -40.10 16.16 -67.85
CA ALA A 213 -41.39 15.74 -68.36
C ALA A 213 -42.44 16.86 -68.29
N LEU A 214 -42.51 17.59 -67.16
CA LEU A 214 -43.41 18.73 -66.99
C LEU A 214 -43.03 19.89 -67.91
N GLU A 215 -41.75 20.20 -68.07
CA GLU A 215 -41.26 21.20 -69.02
C GLU A 215 -41.67 20.86 -70.45
N ALA A 216 -41.51 19.60 -70.88
CA ALA A 216 -41.93 19.15 -72.21
C ALA A 216 -43.46 19.26 -72.41
N GLN A 217 -44.25 18.90 -71.39
CA GLN A 217 -45.72 19.07 -71.44
C GLN A 217 -46.11 20.55 -71.52
N LEU A 218 -45.45 21.41 -70.76
CA LEU A 218 -45.69 22.85 -70.76
C LEU A 218 -45.35 23.47 -72.12
N GLU A 219 -44.23 23.08 -72.72
CA GLU A 219 -43.83 23.53 -74.05
C GLU A 219 -44.82 23.06 -75.12
N GLY A 220 -45.30 21.82 -75.04
CA GLY A 220 -46.38 21.30 -75.90
C GLY A 220 -47.68 22.09 -75.75
N ALA A 221 -48.14 22.33 -74.52
CA ALA A 221 -49.34 23.12 -74.25
C ALA A 221 -49.21 24.57 -74.74
N LYS A 222 -48.01 25.17 -74.64
CA LYS A 222 -47.72 26.50 -75.21
C LYS A 222 -47.88 26.50 -76.73
N TYR A 223 -47.35 25.50 -77.43
CA TYR A 223 -47.52 25.38 -78.89
C TYR A 223 -48.99 25.18 -79.29
N ASP A 224 -49.75 24.39 -78.54
CA ASP A 224 -51.18 24.19 -78.81
C ASP A 224 -51.98 25.49 -78.61
N LEU A 225 -51.70 26.26 -77.54
CA LEU A 225 -52.30 27.58 -77.34
C LEU A 225 -51.99 28.53 -78.52
N ILE A 226 -50.72 28.56 -78.98
CA ILE A 226 -50.33 29.37 -80.13
C ILE A 226 -51.12 28.96 -81.39
N LYS A 227 -51.28 27.66 -81.65
CA LYS A 227 -52.10 27.16 -82.78
C LYS A 227 -53.56 27.62 -82.66
N TYR A 228 -54.16 27.52 -81.47
CA TYR A 228 -55.54 27.99 -81.23
C TYR A 228 -55.68 29.51 -81.43
N CYS A 229 -54.72 30.31 -80.96
CA CYS A 229 -54.72 31.76 -81.19
C CYS A 229 -54.65 32.11 -82.68
N ILE A 230 -53.76 31.47 -83.44
CA ILE A 230 -53.65 31.68 -84.89
C ILE A 230 -54.96 31.27 -85.59
N GLY A 231 -55.50 30.09 -85.25
CA GLY A 231 -56.75 29.59 -85.82
C GLY A 231 -57.94 30.52 -85.58
N THR A 232 -58.08 31.07 -84.36
CA THR A 232 -59.15 32.01 -84.02
C THR A 232 -58.98 33.36 -84.70
N LEU A 233 -57.76 33.92 -84.74
CA LEU A 233 -57.45 35.16 -85.49
C LEU A 233 -57.80 35.04 -86.97
N VAL A 234 -57.43 33.93 -87.62
CA VAL A 234 -57.75 33.65 -89.02
C VAL A 234 -59.26 33.48 -89.21
N SER A 235 -59.94 32.75 -88.33
CA SER A 235 -61.40 32.57 -88.39
C SER A 235 -62.15 33.90 -88.25
N ILE A 236 -61.77 34.75 -87.31
CA ILE A 236 -62.40 36.07 -87.11
C ILE A 236 -62.18 36.94 -88.35
N THR A 237 -60.96 36.95 -88.89
CA THR A 237 -60.63 37.71 -90.11
C THR A 237 -61.41 37.22 -91.33
N ALA A 238 -61.53 35.90 -91.51
CA ALA A 238 -62.29 35.28 -92.59
C ALA A 238 -63.79 35.63 -92.50
N VAL A 239 -64.37 35.53 -91.30
CA VAL A 239 -65.76 35.94 -91.05
C VAL A 239 -65.95 37.44 -91.30
N GLY A 240 -65.03 38.29 -90.82
CA GLY A 240 -65.07 39.73 -91.06
C GLY A 240 -65.04 40.09 -92.54
N LEU A 241 -64.14 39.48 -93.32
CA LEU A 241 -64.09 39.67 -94.78
C LEU A 241 -65.35 39.18 -95.48
N ALA A 242 -65.92 38.05 -95.03
CA ALA A 242 -67.18 37.53 -95.59
C ALA A 242 -68.34 38.51 -95.36
N VAL A 243 -68.43 39.13 -94.17
CA VAL A 243 -69.46 40.14 -93.87
C VAL A 243 -69.27 41.40 -94.70
N VAL A 244 -68.04 41.92 -94.82
CA VAL A 244 -67.74 43.10 -95.67
C VAL A 244 -68.14 42.84 -97.12
N ARG A 245 -67.90 41.63 -97.64
CA ARG A 245 -68.30 41.23 -98.99
C ARG A 245 -69.81 41.15 -99.20
N ILE A 246 -70.59 40.86 -98.16
CA ILE A 246 -72.06 40.83 -98.22
C ILE A 246 -72.65 42.25 -98.11
N LEU A 247 -71.97 43.17 -97.41
CA LEU A 247 -72.48 44.51 -97.11
C LEU A 247 -72.14 45.56 -98.20
N MET A 248 -71.08 45.36 -98.99
CA MET A 248 -70.69 46.16 -100.16
C MET A 248 -71.31 45.60 -101.43
#